data_AF-A0A0V0GLA7-F1
#
_entry.id   AF-A0A0V0GLA7-F1
#
_cell.length_a   1.000
_cell.length_b   1.000
_cell.length_c   1.000
_cell.angle_alpha   90.00
_cell.angle_beta   90.00
_cell.angle_gamma   90.00
#
_symmetry.space_group_name_H-M   'P 1'
#
loop_
_entity.id
_entity.type
_entity.pdbx_description
1 polymer ?
#
loop_
_entity_poly.entity_id
_entity_poly.type
_entity_poly.pdbx_seq_one_letter_code
_entity_poly.pdbx_strand_id
1 'polypeptide(L)'
;MTDSGEEPVGESSNSQKRSKRHRQYHRHSMEQIQRLEAFFKKCPHPDEDQQKQLGREAGLDHKQVKFWFQNKRTQTKIQNDKSVNNALRKENERFLCENKAMKEAMKEAMKNIVCPKCDGPPIGKEERERNLENMKMENQWLTEQYEKV
;
A
#
# COMPACT_ATOMS: atom_id res chain seq x y z
N MET A 1 45.22 -54.90 -14.92
CA MET A 1 45.45 -54.08 -13.71
C MET A 1 44.13 -53.39 -13.42
N THR A 2 43.29 -53.96 -12.55
CA THR A 2 43.28 -53.72 -11.08
C THR A 2 43.09 -52.23 -10.78
N ASP A 3 42.18 -51.77 -9.95
CA ASP A 3 41.32 -52.39 -8.94
C ASP A 3 40.64 -51.22 -8.16
N SER A 4 39.66 -51.56 -7.32
CA SER A 4 39.08 -50.74 -6.25
C SER A 4 38.06 -49.67 -6.68
N GLY A 5 36.76 -49.75 -6.37
CA GLY A 5 36.03 -50.55 -5.40
C GLY A 5 35.21 -49.62 -4.51
N GLU A 6 33.88 -49.77 -4.50
CA GLU A 6 33.00 -49.54 -3.35
C GLU A 6 31.57 -50.01 -3.67
N GLU A 7 31.13 -51.04 -2.94
CA GLU A 7 29.78 -51.64 -2.92
C GLU A 7 28.97 -51.08 -1.72
N PRO A 8 27.64 -51.28 -1.68
CA PRO A 8 26.66 -50.42 -1.03
C PRO A 8 26.29 -50.86 0.39
N VAL A 9 25.73 -49.94 1.20
CA VAL A 9 25.08 -50.31 2.47
C VAL A 9 23.86 -49.44 2.74
N GLY A 10 22.71 -50.10 2.96
CA GLY A 10 21.82 -49.71 4.05
C GLY A 10 20.41 -49.26 3.71
N GLU A 11 19.58 -50.17 3.19
CA GLU A 11 18.12 -50.10 3.35
C GLU A 11 17.73 -50.33 4.82
N SER A 12 16.93 -49.43 5.40
CA SER A 12 15.91 -49.79 6.39
C SER A 12 14.92 -48.66 6.64
N SER A 13 13.82 -48.73 5.89
CA SER A 13 12.44 -48.72 6.37
C SER A 13 12.16 -48.09 7.74
N ASN A 14 11.55 -46.90 7.74
CA ASN A 14 10.36 -46.67 8.58
C ASN A 14 9.52 -45.49 8.07
N SER A 15 8.83 -45.66 6.93
CA SER A 15 7.77 -44.74 6.51
C SER A 15 6.53 -44.96 7.38
N GLN A 16 6.61 -44.52 8.64
CA GLN A 16 5.47 -44.47 9.55
C GLN A 16 4.41 -43.53 8.96
N LYS A 17 3.35 -44.18 8.47
CA LYS A 17 1.98 -43.69 8.27
C LYS A 17 1.66 -42.42 9.06
N ARG A 18 1.99 -41.25 8.50
CA ARG A 18 1.42 -39.96 8.92
C ARG A 18 0.00 -39.90 8.38
N SER A 19 -0.90 -40.62 9.05
CA SER A 19 -2.33 -40.40 8.92
C SER A 19 -2.57 -38.92 9.27
N LYS A 20 -2.83 -38.12 8.23
CA LYS A 20 -3.29 -36.75 8.34
C LYS A 20 -4.65 -36.82 9.04
N ARG A 21 -4.66 -36.84 10.37
CA ARG A 21 -5.84 -36.54 11.17
C ARG A 21 -6.24 -35.12 10.78
N HIS A 22 -7.16 -35.01 9.84
CA HIS A 22 -7.80 -33.78 9.44
C HIS A 22 -8.48 -33.24 10.71
N ARG A 23 -7.80 -32.34 11.45
CA ARG A 23 -8.36 -31.72 12.65
C ARG A 23 -9.65 -31.04 12.20
N GLN A 24 -10.78 -31.62 12.59
CA GLN A 24 -12.09 -31.14 12.21
C GLN A 24 -12.27 -29.75 12.83
N TYR A 25 -12.10 -28.73 12.00
CA TYR A 25 -12.19 -27.35 12.43
C TYR A 25 -13.64 -27.06 12.83
N HIS A 26 -13.91 -27.00 14.13
CA HIS A 26 -15.23 -26.64 14.63
C HIS A 26 -15.37 -25.12 14.63
N ARG A 27 -16.30 -24.62 13.81
CA ARG A 27 -16.75 -23.23 13.88
C ARG A 27 -17.61 -23.04 15.13
N HIS A 28 -17.43 -21.91 15.81
CA HIS A 28 -18.29 -21.51 16.91
C HIS A 28 -19.72 -21.23 16.41
N SER A 29 -20.71 -21.55 17.23
CA SER A 29 -22.11 -21.22 16.97
C SER A 29 -22.33 -19.71 17.05
N MET A 30 -23.47 -19.23 16.52
CA MET A 30 -23.81 -17.81 16.61
C MET A 30 -24.01 -17.35 18.06
N GLU A 31 -24.59 -18.18 18.92
CA GLU A 31 -24.74 -17.85 20.34
C GLU A 31 -23.37 -17.71 21.03
N GLN A 32 -22.44 -18.62 20.74
CA GLN A 32 -21.07 -18.56 21.25
C GLN A 32 -20.37 -17.28 20.81
N ILE A 33 -20.47 -16.93 19.52
CA ILE A 33 -19.89 -15.69 18.97
C ILE A 33 -20.51 -14.47 19.65
N GLN A 34 -21.84 -14.41 19.81
CA GLN A 34 -22.51 -13.27 20.44
C GLN A 34 -22.07 -13.07 21.89
N ARG A 35 -21.94 -14.15 22.68
CA ARG A 35 -21.41 -14.05 24.06
C ARG A 35 -19.99 -13.52 24.09
N LEU A 36 -19.12 -14.07 23.24
CA LEU A 36 -17.72 -13.64 23.13
C LEU A 36 -17.63 -12.15 22.70
N GLU A 37 -18.44 -11.72 21.73
CA GLU A 37 -18.48 -10.33 21.27
C GLU A 37 -19.05 -9.37 22.33
N ALA A 38 -20.08 -9.78 23.06
CA ALA A 38 -20.64 -8.99 24.15
C ALA A 38 -19.61 -8.76 25.26
N PHE A 39 -18.81 -9.78 25.59
CA PHE A 39 -17.71 -9.64 26.54
C PHE A 39 -16.57 -8.77 25.99
N PHE A 40 -16.18 -8.98 24.73
CA PHE A 40 -15.10 -8.22 24.07
C PHE A 40 -15.34 -6.72 24.09
N LYS A 41 -16.59 -6.27 23.90
CA LYS A 41 -16.96 -4.84 23.99
C LYS A 41 -16.66 -4.22 25.36
N LYS A 42 -16.69 -5.03 26.43
CA LYS A 42 -16.42 -4.58 27.80
C LYS A 42 -14.94 -4.74 28.16
N CYS A 43 -14.33 -5.87 27.78
CA CYS A 43 -12.94 -6.18 28.06
C CYS A 43 -12.28 -6.90 26.86
N PRO A 44 -11.53 -6.18 26.01
CA PRO A 44 -10.83 -6.78 24.85
C PRO A 44 -9.61 -7.66 25.21
N HIS A 45 -9.14 -7.55 26.45
CA HIS A 45 -7.97 -8.25 26.99
C HIS A 45 -8.34 -8.97 28.29
N PRO A 46 -9.17 -10.02 28.21
CA PRO A 46 -9.55 -10.78 29.40
C PRO A 46 -8.33 -11.46 30.02
N ASP A 47 -8.30 -11.52 31.35
CA ASP A 47 -7.32 -12.32 32.09
C ASP A 47 -7.64 -13.83 32.01
N GLU A 48 -6.82 -14.67 32.63
CA GLU A 48 -6.97 -16.12 32.55
C GLU A 48 -8.27 -16.62 33.20
N ASP A 49 -8.67 -16.03 34.33
CA ASP A 49 -9.86 -16.45 35.09
C ASP A 49 -11.14 -16.03 34.37
N GLN A 50 -11.16 -14.83 33.79
CA GLN A 50 -12.21 -14.35 32.92
C GLN A 50 -12.36 -15.24 31.68
N GLN A 51 -11.23 -15.65 31.06
CA GLN A 51 -11.26 -16.57 29.93
C GLN A 51 -11.83 -17.94 30.32
N LYS A 52 -11.47 -18.48 31.50
CA LYS A 52 -12.03 -19.74 32.01
C LYS A 52 -13.53 -19.63 32.29
N GLN A 53 -13.97 -18.55 32.92
CA GLN A 53 -15.39 -18.31 33.20
C GLN A 53 -16.20 -18.19 31.92
N LEU A 54 -15.72 -17.38 30.96
CA LEU A 54 -16.37 -17.21 29.67
C LEU A 54 -16.40 -18.53 28.85
N GLY A 55 -15.35 -19.34 28.97
CA GLY A 55 -15.32 -20.70 28.41
C GLY A 55 -16.43 -21.58 28.98
N ARG A 56 -16.60 -21.60 30.31
CA ARG A 56 -17.71 -22.34 30.96
C ARG A 56 -19.08 -21.87 30.49
N GLU A 57 -19.30 -20.56 30.42
CA GLU A 57 -20.58 -19.98 30.01
C GLU A 57 -20.91 -20.21 28.52
N ALA A 58 -19.90 -20.27 27.65
CA ALA A 58 -20.07 -20.48 26.21
C ALA A 58 -19.94 -21.97 25.80
N GLY A 59 -19.61 -22.87 26.72
CA GLY A 59 -19.31 -24.27 26.41
C GLY A 59 -18.06 -24.43 25.53
N LEU A 60 -17.03 -23.59 25.76
CA LEU A 60 -15.78 -23.57 25.01
C LEU A 60 -14.58 -23.84 25.92
N ASP A 61 -13.54 -24.46 25.37
CA ASP A 61 -12.27 -24.60 26.07
C ASP A 61 -11.60 -23.22 26.24
N HIS A 62 -10.92 -23.02 27.37
CA HIS A 62 -10.18 -21.79 27.68
C HIS A 62 -9.23 -21.38 26.53
N LYS A 63 -8.58 -22.34 25.86
CA LYS A 63 -7.70 -22.06 24.72
C LYS A 63 -8.48 -21.52 23.51
N GLN A 64 -9.69 -22.01 23.26
CA GLN A 64 -10.54 -21.51 22.17
C GLN A 64 -10.93 -20.05 22.41
N VAL A 65 -11.30 -19.71 23.66
CA VAL A 65 -11.56 -18.32 24.06
C VAL A 65 -10.31 -17.47 23.85
N LYS A 66 -9.15 -17.92 24.37
CA LYS A 66 -7.87 -17.23 24.20
C LYS A 66 -7.53 -16.95 22.72
N PHE A 67 -7.71 -17.93 21.83
CA PHE A 67 -7.46 -17.74 20.40
C PHE A 67 -8.49 -16.84 19.73
N TRP A 68 -9.76 -16.96 20.12
CA TRP A 68 -10.80 -16.11 19.58
C TRP A 68 -10.53 -14.63 19.89
N PHE A 69 -10.15 -14.29 21.12
CA PHE A 69 -9.82 -12.91 21.49
C PHE A 69 -8.59 -12.39 20.75
N GLN A 70 -7.55 -13.21 20.58
CA GLN A 70 -6.39 -12.84 19.75
C GLN A 70 -6.80 -12.54 18.31
N ASN A 71 -7.57 -13.44 17.69
CA ASN A 71 -8.04 -13.26 16.32
C ASN A 71 -8.96 -12.05 16.18
N LYS A 72 -9.86 -11.83 17.14
CA LYS A 72 -10.78 -10.68 17.14
C LYS A 72 -10.04 -9.36 17.22
N ARG A 73 -8.98 -9.26 18.04
CA ARG A 73 -8.12 -8.07 18.09
C ARG A 73 -7.41 -7.83 16.76
N THR A 74 -6.81 -8.86 16.17
CA THR A 74 -6.17 -8.75 14.85
C THR A 74 -7.15 -8.31 13.77
N GLN A 75 -8.35 -8.92 13.74
CA GLN A 75 -9.42 -8.54 12.81
C GLN A 75 -9.84 -7.08 13.00
N THR A 76 -10.04 -6.65 14.24
CA THR A 76 -10.45 -5.27 14.56
C THR A 76 -9.37 -4.28 14.12
N LYS A 77 -8.09 -4.58 14.38
CA LYS A 77 -6.97 -3.75 13.93
C LYS A 77 -6.95 -3.64 12.41
N ILE A 78 -7.01 -4.76 11.70
CA ILE A 78 -7.02 -4.77 10.22
C ILE A 78 -8.20 -3.96 9.66
N GLN A 79 -9.39 -4.12 10.24
CA GLN A 79 -10.58 -3.37 9.81
C GLN A 79 -10.40 -1.86 10.03
N ASN A 80 -9.88 -1.46 11.18
CA ASN A 80 -9.59 -0.07 11.48
C ASN A 80 -8.54 0.51 10.53
N ASP A 81 -7.41 -0.17 10.36
CA ASP A 81 -6.31 0.25 9.49
C ASP A 81 -6.79 0.40 8.04
N LYS A 82 -7.62 -0.53 7.56
CA LYS A 82 -8.25 -0.43 6.24
C LYS A 82 -9.17 0.78 6.12
N SER A 83 -9.97 1.09 7.16
CA SER A 83 -10.86 2.26 7.16
C SER A 83 -10.06 3.56 7.15
N VAL A 84 -9.02 3.66 7.98
CA VAL A 84 -8.12 4.82 8.04
C VAL A 84 -7.41 5.01 6.70
N ASN A 85 -6.87 3.94 6.12
CA ASN A 85 -6.21 4.00 4.82
C ASN A 85 -7.16 4.48 3.70
N ASN A 86 -8.41 4.00 3.69
CA ASN A 86 -9.42 4.46 2.74
C ASN A 86 -9.70 5.96 2.89
N ALA A 87 -9.87 6.45 4.13
CA ALA A 87 -10.08 7.87 4.40
C ALA A 87 -8.89 8.72 3.90
N LEU A 88 -7.65 8.30 4.21
CA LEU A 88 -6.43 8.97 3.75
C LEU A 88 -6.31 8.98 2.23
N ARG A 89 -6.72 7.91 1.54
CA ARG A 89 -6.72 7.87 0.06
C ARG A 89 -7.69 8.88 -0.53
N LYS A 90 -8.91 8.95 -0.01
CA LYS A 90 -9.91 9.95 -0.46
C LYS A 90 -9.43 11.38 -0.23
N GLU A 91 -8.80 11.63 0.92
CA GLU A 91 -8.23 12.92 1.24
C GLU A 91 -7.07 13.29 0.31
N ASN A 92 -6.17 12.35 0.03
CA ASN A 92 -5.10 12.55 -0.95
C ASN A 92 -5.65 12.84 -2.35
N GLU A 93 -6.68 12.12 -2.80
CA GLU A 93 -7.33 12.39 -4.09
C GLU A 93 -7.92 13.81 -4.15
N ARG A 94 -8.54 14.27 -3.06
CA ARG A 94 -9.03 15.64 -2.92
C ARG A 94 -7.89 16.65 -3.04
N PHE A 95 -6.84 16.48 -2.25
CA PHE A 95 -5.68 17.38 -2.30
C PHE A 95 -4.96 17.36 -3.65
N LEU A 96 -4.91 16.22 -4.34
CA LEU A 96 -4.35 16.13 -5.69
C LEU A 96 -5.17 16.94 -6.69
N CYS A 97 -6.51 16.87 -6.60
CA CYS A 97 -7.40 17.66 -7.44
C CYS A 97 -7.23 19.18 -7.15
N GLU A 98 -7.22 19.57 -5.88
CA GLU A 98 -7.00 20.97 -5.46
C GLU A 98 -5.64 21.48 -5.96
N ASN A 99 -4.56 20.72 -5.74
CA ASN A 99 -3.23 21.08 -6.22
C ASN A 99 -3.18 21.22 -7.75
N LYS A 100 -3.86 20.33 -8.48
CA LYS A 100 -3.93 20.43 -9.94
C LYS A 100 -4.67 21.70 -10.37
N ALA A 101 -5.82 21.98 -9.77
CA ALA A 101 -6.60 23.18 -10.05
C ALA A 101 -5.81 24.46 -9.75
N MET A 102 -5.10 24.51 -8.61
CA MET A 102 -4.24 25.65 -8.25
C MET A 102 -3.10 25.84 -9.26
N LYS A 103 -2.45 24.76 -9.70
CA LYS A 103 -1.38 24.83 -10.73
C LYS A 103 -1.91 25.30 -12.07
N GLU A 104 -3.09 24.84 -12.49
CA GLU A 104 -3.73 25.28 -13.74
C GLU A 104 -4.14 26.76 -13.66
N ALA A 105 -4.75 27.18 -12.55
CA ALA A 105 -5.09 28.58 -12.31
C ALA A 105 -3.85 29.49 -12.30
N MET A 106 -2.76 29.06 -11.67
CA MET A 106 -1.48 29.78 -11.68
C MET A 106 -0.93 29.91 -13.10
N LYS A 107 -0.95 28.82 -13.88
CA LYS A 107 -0.49 28.82 -15.28
C LYS A 107 -1.32 29.75 -16.15
N GLU A 108 -2.63 29.79 -15.96
CA GLU A 108 -3.51 30.69 -16.71
C GLU A 108 -3.32 32.16 -16.30
N ALA A 109 -3.17 32.45 -15.00
CA ALA A 109 -2.86 33.80 -14.53
C ALA A 109 -1.53 34.32 -15.10
N MET A 110 -0.50 33.46 -15.17
CA MET A 110 0.80 33.80 -15.75
C MET A 110 0.76 34.10 -17.25
N LYS A 111 -0.29 33.67 -17.96
CA LYS A 111 -0.46 33.89 -19.39
C LYS A 111 -0.76 35.36 -19.73
N ASN A 112 -1.25 36.14 -18.77
CA ASN A 112 -1.64 37.53 -18.94
C ASN A 112 -0.67 38.51 -18.23
N ILE A 113 0.35 38.00 -17.53
CA ILE A 113 1.37 38.85 -16.90
C ILE A 113 2.29 39.41 -17.98
N VAL A 114 2.13 40.70 -18.25
CA VAL A 114 2.99 41.51 -19.13
C VAL A 114 4.16 42.04 -18.30
N CYS A 115 5.37 42.01 -18.87
CA CYS A 115 6.55 42.58 -18.23
C CYS A 115 6.48 44.11 -18.32
N PRO A 116 6.49 44.87 -17.22
CA PRO A 116 6.38 46.34 -17.26
C PRO A 116 7.60 47.05 -17.88
N LYS A 117 8.63 46.30 -18.31
CA LYS A 117 9.84 46.82 -18.96
C LYS A 117 9.88 46.57 -20.47
N CYS A 118 9.00 45.69 -20.98
CA CYS A 118 8.78 45.45 -22.39
C CYS A 118 7.28 45.19 -22.57
N ASP A 119 6.53 46.13 -23.14
CA ASP A 119 5.06 46.18 -23.29
C ASP A 119 4.40 45.00 -24.07
N GLY A 120 5.09 43.87 -24.23
CA GLY A 120 4.58 42.70 -24.93
C GLY A 120 3.86 41.72 -24.00
N PRO A 121 2.77 41.07 -24.48
CA PRO A 121 2.24 39.85 -23.87
C PRO A 121 3.39 38.87 -23.58
N PRO A 122 3.30 38.00 -22.56
CA PRO A 122 4.31 36.98 -22.34
C PRO A 122 4.33 36.07 -23.58
N ILE A 123 5.30 36.30 -24.46
CA ILE A 123 5.45 35.64 -25.76
C ILE A 123 5.25 34.14 -25.53
N GLY A 124 4.26 33.53 -26.18
CA GLY A 124 3.93 32.12 -25.97
C GLY A 124 5.17 31.22 -26.18
N LYS A 125 5.19 30.02 -25.59
CA LYS A 125 6.36 29.12 -25.69
C LYS A 125 6.78 28.88 -27.15
N GLU A 126 5.82 28.68 -28.04
CA GLU A 126 6.03 28.46 -29.47
C GLU A 126 6.58 29.70 -30.20
N GLU A 127 6.13 30.89 -29.82
CA GLU A 127 6.59 32.13 -30.43
C GLU A 127 7.99 32.52 -29.95
N ARG A 128 8.35 32.17 -28.70
CA ARG A 128 9.73 32.29 -28.22
C ARG A 128 10.69 31.39 -28.98
N GLU A 129 10.27 30.17 -29.26
CA GLU A 129 11.07 29.18 -29.97
C GLU A 129 11.31 29.61 -31.42
N ARG A 130 10.25 30.06 -32.11
CA ARG A 130 10.34 30.62 -33.47
C ARG A 130 11.21 31.87 -33.54
N ASN A 131 11.07 32.78 -32.58
CA ASN A 131 11.92 33.98 -32.52
C ASN A 131 13.40 33.61 -32.28
N LEU A 132 13.68 32.61 -31.46
CA LEU A 132 15.04 32.12 -31.23
C LEU A 132 15.64 31.50 -32.50
N GLU A 133 14.85 30.74 -33.26
CA GLU A 133 15.29 30.17 -34.55
C GLU A 133 15.59 31.27 -35.58
N ASN A 134 14.71 32.24 -35.73
CA ASN A 134 14.95 33.39 -36.62
C ASN A 134 16.23 34.13 -36.25
N MET A 135 16.43 34.38 -34.95
CA MET A 135 17.61 35.07 -34.45
C MET A 135 18.89 34.24 -34.64
N LYS A 136 18.82 32.90 -34.57
CA LYS A 136 19.95 32.01 -34.90
C LYS A 136 20.29 32.07 -36.39
N MET A 137 19.27 32.02 -37.26
CA MET A 137 19.45 32.08 -38.71
C MET A 137 20.08 33.42 -39.14
N GLU A 138 19.60 34.53 -38.56
CA GLU A 138 20.14 35.85 -38.85
C GLU A 138 21.59 36.00 -38.37
N ASN A 139 21.92 35.51 -37.17
CA ASN A 139 23.30 35.51 -36.68
C ASN A 139 24.23 34.63 -37.54
N GLN A 140 23.75 33.47 -37.98
CA GLN A 140 24.50 32.61 -38.90
C GLN A 140 24.76 33.35 -40.22
N TRP A 141 23.72 33.93 -40.81
CA TRP A 141 23.85 34.70 -42.04
C TRP A 141 24.82 35.88 -41.88
N LEU A 142 24.69 36.65 -40.80
CA LEU A 142 25.59 37.77 -40.49
C LEU A 142 27.03 37.28 -40.34
N THR A 143 27.25 36.18 -39.61
CA THR A 143 28.58 35.58 -39.44
C THR A 143 29.18 35.21 -40.80
N GLU A 144 28.42 34.56 -41.68
CA GLU A 144 28.86 34.23 -43.03
C GLU A 144 29.14 35.46 -43.90
N GLN A 145 28.46 36.59 -43.67
CA GLN A 145 28.77 37.85 -44.37
C GLN A 145 30.06 38.48 -43.82
N TYR A 146 30.27 38.45 -42.50
CA TYR A 146 31.49 38.95 -41.87
C TYR A 146 32.73 38.11 -42.22
N GLU A 147 32.57 36.79 -42.42
CA GLU A 147 33.65 35.89 -42.85
C GLU A 147 34.04 36.07 -44.33
N LYS A 148 33.22 36.75 -45.14
CA LYS A 148 33.46 37.04 -46.56
C LYS A 148 34.17 38.37 -46.81
N VAL A 149 34.42 39.16 -45.77
CA VAL A 149 35.17 40.44 -45.79
C VAL A 149 36.57 40.21 -45.26
#